data_AF-A0A1A8C6B5-F1
#
_entry.id   AF-A0A1A8C6B5-F1
#
_cell.length_a   1.000
_cell.length_b   1.000
_cell.length_c   1.000
_cell.angle_alpha   90.00
_cell.angle_beta   90.00
_cell.angle_gamma   90.00
#
_symmetry.space_group_name_H-M   'P 1'
#
loop_
_entity.id
_entity.type
_entity.pdbx_description
1 polymer ?
#
loop_
_entity_poly.entity_id
_entity_poly.type
_entity_poly.pdbx_seq_one_letter_code
_entity_poly.pdbx_strand_id
1 'polypeptide(L)'
;QKACSQQVGLVSAVFFSFSSLQCPIFLSRQSHYSSEEVLFANSWMNSAEYVSAAHFHSSLEKSVKFLTPLPSRVLREGDVAPNIADLTPEENHSLSIFSWMRSINTFLGGTLVDMWKGAMCSVTTREQGRQMLEQLLLNPSFATTSFLSLITGMTTSC
;
A
#
# COMPACT_ATOMS: atom_id res chain seq x y z
N GLN A 1 3.10 -26.88 -18.24
CA GLN A 1 3.83 -25.65 -17.84
C GLN A 1 3.00 -24.35 -17.96
N LYS A 2 1.66 -24.40 -17.82
CA LYS A 2 0.80 -23.19 -17.89
C LYS A 2 -0.27 -23.13 -16.78
N ALA A 3 0.07 -23.55 -15.57
CA ALA A 3 -0.88 -23.58 -14.45
C ALA A 3 -0.34 -22.99 -13.12
N CYS A 4 0.84 -22.35 -13.11
CA CYS A 4 1.46 -21.86 -11.87
C CYS A 4 1.83 -20.37 -11.91
N SER A 5 1.11 -19.58 -12.70
CA SER A 5 1.24 -18.11 -12.71
C SER A 5 -0.05 -17.40 -12.28
N GLN A 6 -1.12 -18.16 -11.97
CA GLN A 6 -2.47 -17.61 -11.78
C GLN A 6 -2.90 -17.43 -10.32
N GLN A 7 -2.04 -17.77 -9.34
CA GLN A 7 -2.36 -17.60 -7.91
C GLN A 7 -1.81 -16.31 -7.30
N VAL A 8 -0.75 -15.74 -7.88
CA VAL A 8 -0.26 -14.37 -7.56
C VAL A 8 -1.30 -13.31 -7.97
N GLY A 9 -2.12 -13.66 -8.96
CA GLY A 9 -3.25 -12.87 -9.41
C GLY A 9 -4.42 -12.83 -8.44
N LEU A 10 -4.55 -13.62 -7.38
CA LEU A 10 -5.76 -13.53 -6.53
C LEU A 10 -5.70 -12.38 -5.52
N VAL A 11 -4.56 -12.17 -4.86
CA VAL A 11 -4.38 -10.97 -4.02
C VAL A 11 -4.29 -9.75 -4.94
N SER A 12 -3.43 -9.82 -5.97
CA SER A 12 -3.23 -8.69 -6.87
C SER A 12 -4.45 -8.37 -7.75
N ALA A 13 -5.28 -9.34 -8.17
CA ALA A 13 -6.52 -9.08 -8.92
C ALA A 13 -7.73 -8.80 -8.02
N VAL A 14 -7.74 -9.19 -6.73
CA VAL A 14 -8.66 -8.55 -5.78
C VAL A 14 -8.29 -7.07 -5.68
N PHE A 15 -7.01 -6.73 -5.53
CA PHE A 15 -6.55 -5.34 -5.56
C PHE A 15 -6.82 -4.60 -6.89
N PHE A 16 -6.59 -5.23 -8.05
CA PHE A 16 -6.79 -4.62 -9.39
C PHE A 16 -8.26 -4.54 -9.82
N SER A 17 -9.10 -5.48 -9.37
CA SER A 17 -10.55 -5.45 -9.66
C SER A 17 -11.27 -4.37 -8.84
N PHE A 18 -10.70 -3.96 -7.69
CA PHE A 18 -11.21 -2.82 -6.92
C PHE A 18 -10.74 -1.46 -7.48
N SER A 19 -9.55 -1.35 -8.07
CA SER A 19 -8.99 -0.05 -8.52
C SER A 19 -9.48 0.43 -9.89
N SER A 20 -9.78 -0.48 -10.82
CA SER A 20 -10.11 -0.13 -12.22
C SER A 20 -11.60 0.07 -12.49
N LEU A 21 -12.46 -0.32 -11.55
CA LEU A 21 -13.90 -0.10 -11.61
C LEU A 21 -14.34 0.32 -10.21
N GLN A 22 -14.56 1.63 -10.05
CA GLN A 22 -15.41 2.15 -8.99
C GLN A 22 -16.82 1.59 -9.22
N CYS A 23 -17.02 0.32 -8.85
CA CYS A 23 -18.25 -0.40 -9.11
C CYS A 23 -19.38 0.36 -8.40
N PRO A 24 -20.56 0.56 -9.02
CA PRO A 24 -21.68 1.23 -8.37
C PRO A 24 -22.01 0.61 -7.00
N ILE A 25 -21.76 -0.68 -6.85
CA ILE A 25 -21.92 -1.45 -5.60
C ILE A 25 -20.91 -0.99 -4.53
N PHE A 26 -19.67 -0.68 -4.90
CA PHE A 26 -18.66 -0.15 -3.98
C PHE A 26 -19.03 1.27 -3.54
N LEU A 27 -19.46 2.12 -4.47
CA LEU A 27 -19.94 3.47 -4.18
C LEU A 27 -21.16 3.48 -3.26
N SER A 28 -22.15 2.62 -3.53
CA SER A 28 -23.34 2.49 -2.69
C SER A 28 -23.04 1.92 -1.31
N ARG A 29 -21.92 1.19 -1.16
CA ARG A 29 -21.50 0.66 0.13
C ARG A 29 -20.69 1.66 0.93
N GLN A 30 -19.92 2.55 0.29
CA GLN A 30 -19.15 3.60 0.96
C GLN A 30 -20.02 4.52 1.81
N SER A 31 -21.26 4.81 1.40
CA SER A 31 -22.18 5.65 2.19
C SER A 31 -22.57 5.05 3.55
N HIS A 32 -22.27 3.77 3.79
CA HIS A 32 -22.50 3.12 5.08
C HIS A 32 -21.28 3.13 6.01
N TYR A 33 -20.14 3.64 5.55
CA TYR A 33 -18.90 3.69 6.31
C TYR A 33 -18.59 5.12 6.75
N SER A 34 -17.80 5.24 7.83
CA SER A 34 -17.26 6.52 8.27
C SER A 34 -16.34 7.12 7.19
N SER A 35 -16.15 8.44 7.24
CA SER A 35 -15.18 9.11 6.37
C SER A 35 -13.77 8.54 6.54
N GLU A 36 -13.41 8.19 7.76
CA GLU A 36 -12.12 7.63 8.17
C GLU A 36 -11.88 6.27 7.52
N GLU A 37 -12.89 5.40 7.52
CA GLU A 37 -12.81 4.09 6.87
C GLU A 37 -12.72 4.23 5.35
N VAL A 38 -13.51 5.13 4.74
CA VAL A 38 -13.42 5.38 3.30
C VAL A 38 -12.05 5.95 2.93
N LEU A 39 -11.49 6.85 3.74
CA LEU A 39 -10.16 7.39 3.54
C LEU A 39 -9.09 6.29 3.67
N PHE A 40 -9.20 5.42 4.67
CA PHE A 40 -8.33 4.27 4.81
C PHE A 40 -8.40 3.34 3.59
N ALA A 41 -9.59 2.98 3.12
CA ALA A 41 -9.77 2.14 1.95
C ALA A 41 -9.09 2.73 0.69
N ASN A 42 -9.21 4.04 0.49
CA ASN A 42 -8.53 4.74 -0.60
C ASN A 42 -6.99 4.75 -0.44
N SER A 43 -6.50 4.93 0.78
CA SER A 43 -5.06 4.90 1.09
C SER A 43 -4.47 3.50 0.90
N TRP A 44 -5.20 2.48 1.33
CA TRP A 44 -4.87 1.07 1.13
C TRP A 44 -4.90 0.68 -0.35
N MET A 45 -5.88 1.17 -1.12
CA MET A 45 -5.92 0.95 -2.57
C MET A 45 -4.73 1.61 -3.29
N ASN A 46 -4.32 2.82 -2.85
CA ASN A 46 -3.13 3.47 -3.42
C ASN A 46 -1.85 2.67 -3.13
N SER A 47 -1.70 2.10 -1.93
CA SER A 47 -0.50 1.31 -1.58
C SER A 47 -0.37 0.02 -2.41
N ALA A 48 -1.50 -0.54 -2.88
CA ALA A 48 -1.52 -1.72 -3.74
C ALA A 48 -0.79 -1.53 -5.08
N GLU A 49 -0.79 -0.32 -5.63
CA GLU A 49 -0.02 0.03 -6.84
C GLU A 49 1.50 -0.15 -6.61
N TYR A 50 1.97 0.14 -5.40
CA TYR A 50 3.38 -0.01 -5.05
C TYR A 50 3.75 -1.48 -4.87
N VAL A 51 2.92 -2.24 -4.14
CA VAL A 51 3.13 -3.67 -3.89
C VAL A 51 3.11 -4.48 -5.19
N SER A 52 2.18 -4.16 -6.10
CA SER A 52 2.05 -4.83 -7.39
C SER A 52 3.24 -4.56 -8.31
N ALA A 53 3.68 -3.30 -8.43
CA ALA A 53 4.85 -2.94 -9.24
C ALA A 53 6.13 -3.61 -8.74
N ALA A 54 6.27 -3.85 -7.43
CA ALA A 54 7.40 -4.57 -6.85
C ALA A 54 7.37 -6.09 -7.07
N HIS A 55 6.35 -6.62 -7.77
CA HIS A 55 6.13 -8.05 -7.97
C HIS A 55 6.22 -8.82 -6.64
N PHE A 56 5.48 -8.35 -5.64
CA PHE A 56 5.46 -9.00 -4.34
C PHE A 56 5.01 -10.45 -4.46
N HIS A 57 5.83 -11.38 -3.96
CA HIS A 57 5.52 -12.81 -4.03
C HIS A 57 4.58 -13.16 -2.87
N SER A 58 3.36 -13.59 -3.21
CA SER A 58 2.28 -13.89 -2.27
C SER A 58 2.45 -15.24 -1.54
N SER A 59 3.65 -15.55 -1.04
CA SER A 59 3.78 -16.66 -0.11
C SER A 59 3.06 -16.32 1.20
N LEU A 60 2.65 -17.34 1.96
CA LEU A 60 1.94 -17.14 3.23
C LEU A 60 2.74 -16.25 4.18
N GLU A 61 4.02 -16.57 4.37
CA GLU A 61 4.95 -15.81 5.21
C GLU A 61 5.02 -14.33 4.82
N LYS A 62 5.12 -14.05 3.52
CA LYS A 62 5.22 -12.70 2.98
C LYS A 62 3.89 -11.95 3.05
N SER A 63 2.77 -12.64 2.84
CA SER A 63 1.43 -12.04 2.89
C SER A 63 1.07 -11.63 4.32
N VAL A 64 1.44 -12.44 5.33
CA VAL A 64 1.21 -12.12 6.74
C VAL A 64 1.87 -10.79 7.10
N LYS A 65 3.10 -10.51 6.64
CA LYS A 65 3.78 -9.23 6.92
C LYS A 65 3.02 -7.99 6.43
N PHE A 66 2.20 -8.12 5.39
CA PHE A 66 1.39 -7.01 4.86
C PHE A 66 -0.03 -6.99 5.41
N LEU A 67 -0.54 -8.12 5.91
CA LEU A 67 -1.87 -8.22 6.52
C LEU A 67 -1.87 -7.93 8.03
N THR A 68 -0.84 -8.34 8.76
CA THR A 68 -0.69 -8.08 10.20
C THR A 68 -0.79 -6.60 10.56
N PRO A 69 -0.18 -5.65 9.83
CA PRO A 69 -0.29 -4.24 10.17
C PRO A 69 -1.64 -3.61 9.78
N LEU A 70 -2.61 -4.34 9.25
CA LEU A 70 -3.94 -3.78 8.96
C LEU A 70 -4.75 -3.55 10.25
N PRO A 71 -5.63 -2.53 10.30
CA PRO A 71 -6.48 -2.34 11.46
C PRO A 71 -7.37 -3.58 11.68
N SER A 72 -7.31 -4.12 12.90
CA SER A 72 -8.12 -5.27 13.35
C SER A 72 -9.62 -4.99 13.41
N ARG A 73 -10.04 -3.72 13.27
CA ARG A 73 -11.45 -3.30 13.17
C ARG A 73 -11.66 -2.21 12.12
N VAL A 74 -12.91 -2.04 11.72
CA VAL A 74 -13.38 -0.91 10.89
C VAL A 74 -13.16 0.41 11.63
N LEU A 75 -12.67 1.43 10.94
CA LEU A 75 -12.46 2.78 11.48
C LEU A 75 -13.78 3.53 11.66
N ARG A 76 -13.84 4.35 12.70
CA ARG A 76 -15.02 5.08 13.15
C ARG A 76 -14.73 6.57 13.13
N GLU A 77 -15.79 7.36 13.27
CA GLU A 77 -15.67 8.81 13.36
C GLU A 77 -14.76 9.21 14.54
N GLY A 78 -13.77 10.06 14.26
CA GLY A 78 -12.78 10.52 15.24
C GLY A 78 -11.53 9.63 15.37
N ASP A 79 -11.45 8.50 14.65
CA ASP A 79 -10.22 7.71 14.60
C ASP A 79 -9.14 8.45 13.78
N VAL A 80 -8.08 8.89 14.46
CA VAL A 80 -6.96 9.61 13.82
C VAL A 80 -5.64 8.95 14.20
N ALA A 81 -5.07 8.20 13.25
CA ALA A 81 -3.73 7.66 13.36
C ALA A 81 -2.70 8.81 13.46
N PRO A 82 -1.60 8.67 14.23
CA PRO A 82 -1.14 7.45 14.90
C PRO A 82 -1.68 7.24 16.33
N ASN A 83 -2.71 7.97 16.76
CA ASN A 83 -3.12 8.02 18.17
C ASN A 83 -4.50 7.38 18.42
N ILE A 84 -4.78 6.23 17.81
CA ILE A 84 -6.01 5.48 18.04
C ILE A 84 -5.78 4.52 19.21
N ALA A 85 -6.45 4.77 20.33
CA ALA A 85 -6.14 4.15 21.64
C ALA A 85 -6.35 2.63 21.69
N ASP A 86 -7.24 2.08 20.87
CA ASP A 86 -7.59 0.66 20.84
C ASP A 86 -6.93 -0.11 19.68
N LEU A 87 -6.03 0.52 18.93
CA LEU A 87 -5.17 -0.13 17.94
C LEU A 87 -3.75 -0.30 18.48
N THR A 88 -3.05 -1.32 18.00
CA THR A 88 -1.64 -1.53 18.37
C THR A 88 -0.76 -0.42 17.78
N PRO A 89 0.46 -0.20 18.31
CA PRO A 89 1.41 0.74 17.72
C PRO A 89 1.72 0.43 16.25
N GLU A 90 1.77 -0.84 15.88
CA GLU A 90 2.03 -1.30 14.51
C GLU A 90 0.86 -0.97 13.57
N GLU A 91 -0.37 -1.18 14.00
CA GLU A 91 -1.58 -0.79 13.26
C GLU A 91 -1.68 0.73 13.09
N ASN A 92 -1.39 1.50 14.15
CA ASN A 92 -1.37 2.96 14.08
C ASN A 92 -0.28 3.50 13.13
N HIS A 93 0.90 2.89 13.17
CA HIS A 93 2.02 3.25 12.29
C HIS A 93 1.66 2.99 10.83
N SER A 94 1.18 1.80 10.49
CA SER A 94 0.83 1.44 9.11
C SER A 94 -0.29 2.31 8.53
N LEU A 95 -1.32 2.63 9.33
CA LEU A 95 -2.39 3.55 8.95
C LEU A 95 -1.83 4.93 8.58
N SER A 96 -0.88 5.41 9.39
CA SER A 96 -0.18 6.68 9.16
C SER A 96 0.64 6.63 7.86
N ILE A 97 1.31 5.51 7.59
CA ILE A 97 2.09 5.31 6.36
C ILE A 97 1.19 5.27 5.13
N PHE A 98 0.08 4.52 5.15
CA PHE A 98 -0.83 4.48 3.99
C PHE A 98 -1.42 5.85 3.71
N SER A 99 -1.84 6.57 4.75
CA SER A 99 -2.31 7.95 4.63
C SER A 99 -1.24 8.87 4.03
N TRP A 100 0.01 8.75 4.51
CA TRP A 100 1.14 9.50 3.96
C TRP A 100 1.38 9.18 2.49
N MET A 101 1.47 7.90 2.09
CA MET A 101 1.70 7.47 0.70
C MET A 101 0.65 8.04 -0.25
N ARG A 102 -0.63 7.98 0.14
CA ARG A 102 -1.71 8.56 -0.65
C ARG A 102 -1.60 10.08 -0.72
N SER A 103 -1.34 10.73 0.40
CA SER A 103 -1.26 12.19 0.49
C SER A 103 -0.12 12.74 -0.35
N ILE A 104 1.07 12.15 -0.27
CA ILE A 104 2.22 12.59 -1.07
C ILE A 104 2.03 12.27 -2.56
N ASN A 105 1.44 11.12 -2.90
CA ASN A 105 1.13 10.79 -4.29
C ASN A 105 0.10 11.77 -4.88
N THR A 106 -0.93 12.13 -4.10
CA THR A 106 -1.93 13.13 -4.50
C THR A 106 -1.30 14.51 -4.66
N PHE A 107 -0.45 14.91 -3.71
CA PHE A 107 0.29 16.18 -3.76
C PHE A 107 1.18 16.27 -5.01
N LEU A 108 1.79 15.15 -5.42
CA LEU A 108 2.62 15.05 -6.62
C LEU A 108 1.83 14.72 -7.90
N GLY A 109 0.49 14.80 -7.86
CA GLY A 109 -0.36 14.58 -9.04
C GLY A 109 -0.30 13.15 -9.62
N GLY A 110 0.00 12.15 -8.79
CA GLY A 110 0.15 10.74 -9.21
C GLY A 110 1.57 10.33 -9.58
N THR A 111 2.50 11.29 -9.69
CA THR A 111 3.85 11.06 -10.19
C THR A 111 4.68 10.11 -9.31
N LEU A 112 4.39 10.01 -8.01
CA LEU A 112 5.15 9.12 -7.13
C LEU A 112 4.95 7.65 -7.49
N VAL A 113 3.71 7.25 -7.80
CA VAL A 113 3.41 5.89 -8.26
C VAL A 113 4.08 5.63 -9.62
N ASP A 114 4.11 6.62 -10.51
CA ASP A 114 4.73 6.47 -11.83
C ASP A 114 6.25 6.32 -11.72
N MET A 115 6.91 7.12 -10.87
CA MET A 115 8.33 6.95 -10.56
C MET A 115 8.62 5.58 -9.94
N TRP A 116 7.78 5.14 -9.00
CA TRP A 116 7.90 3.81 -8.41
C TRP A 116 7.81 2.71 -9.47
N LYS A 117 6.81 2.75 -10.34
CA LYS A 117 6.64 1.79 -11.44
C LYS A 117 7.84 1.78 -12.37
N GLY A 118 8.38 2.96 -12.71
CA GLY A 118 9.61 3.10 -13.50
C GLY A 118 10.83 2.46 -12.81
N ALA A 119 11.00 2.69 -11.51
CA ALA A 119 12.08 2.12 -10.72
C ALA A 119 12.04 0.57 -10.65
N MET A 120 10.86 -0.05 -10.77
CA MET A 120 10.69 -1.52 -10.75
C MET A 120 11.07 -2.20 -12.09
N CYS A 121 12.09 -1.68 -12.79
CA CYS A 121 12.50 -2.13 -14.12
C CYS A 121 13.27 -3.47 -14.14
N SER A 122 13.84 -3.92 -13.01
CA SER A 122 14.66 -5.14 -12.94
C SER A 122 14.30 -6.02 -11.74
N VAL A 123 14.78 -7.28 -11.75
CA VAL A 123 14.63 -8.19 -10.60
C VAL A 123 15.31 -7.61 -9.34
N THR A 124 16.47 -7.00 -9.51
CA THR A 124 17.24 -6.38 -8.41
C THR A 124 16.50 -5.20 -7.80
N THR A 125 16.01 -4.26 -8.63
CA THR A 125 15.30 -3.08 -8.15
C THR A 125 13.93 -3.44 -7.56
N ARG A 126 13.27 -4.49 -8.06
CA ARG A 126 12.06 -5.05 -7.42
C ARG A 126 12.34 -5.62 -6.04
N GLU A 127 13.44 -6.36 -5.86
CA GLU A 127 13.80 -6.86 -4.53
C GLU A 127 14.10 -5.72 -3.55
N GLN A 128 14.84 -4.71 -3.98
CA GLN A 128 15.07 -3.49 -3.18
C GLN A 128 13.75 -2.78 -2.84
N GLY A 129 12.84 -2.65 -3.81
CA GLY A 129 11.52 -2.07 -3.60
C GLY A 129 10.70 -2.82 -2.54
N ARG A 130 10.73 -4.16 -2.56
CA ARG A 130 10.06 -4.99 -1.53
C ARG A 130 10.63 -4.74 -0.14
N GLN A 131 11.95 -4.69 -0.01
CA GLN A 131 12.61 -4.41 1.26
C GLN A 131 12.31 -2.99 1.76
N MET A 132 12.27 -2.01 0.86
CA MET A 132 11.87 -0.64 1.20
C MET A 132 10.43 -0.55 1.70
N LEU A 133 9.48 -1.24 1.04
CA LEU A 133 8.09 -1.29 1.50
C LEU A 133 7.98 -1.96 2.86
N GLU A 134 8.74 -3.03 3.11
CA GLU A 134 8.77 -3.71 4.40
C GLU A 134 9.33 -2.77 5.50
N GLN A 135 10.42 -2.06 5.24
CA GLN A 135 10.96 -1.07 6.18
C GLN A 135 9.97 0.06 6.44
N LEU A 136 9.36 0.61 5.40
CA LEU A 136 8.39 1.70 5.54
C LEU A 136 7.20 1.30 6.41
N LEU A 137 6.66 0.08 6.22
CA LEU A 137 5.48 -0.39 6.93
C LEU A 137 5.75 -0.95 8.32
N LEU A 138 6.92 -1.55 8.56
CA LEU A 138 7.20 -2.29 9.79
C LEU A 138 8.23 -1.61 10.71
N ASN A 139 8.95 -0.60 10.23
CA ASN A 139 9.94 0.12 11.02
C ASN A 139 9.51 1.58 11.22
N PRO A 140 8.98 1.93 12.40
CA PRO A 140 8.60 3.32 12.73
C PRO A 140 9.72 4.34 12.65
N SER A 141 10.99 3.89 12.70
CA SER A 141 12.16 4.78 12.57
C SER A 141 12.55 5.03 11.11
N PHE A 142 11.94 4.34 10.15
CA PHE A 142 12.23 4.52 8.74
C PHE A 142 11.62 5.83 8.24
N ALA A 143 12.48 6.80 7.96
CA ALA A 143 12.03 8.11 7.52
C ALA A 143 11.39 8.03 6.12
N THR A 144 10.18 8.60 5.99
CA THR A 144 9.48 8.73 4.72
C THR A 144 10.27 9.54 3.67
N THR A 145 11.14 10.44 4.11
CA THR A 145 12.08 11.17 3.24
C THR A 145 13.13 10.25 2.62
N SER A 146 13.59 9.22 3.35
CA SER A 146 14.47 8.18 2.80
C SER A 146 13.79 7.39 1.70
N PHE A 147 12.48 7.13 1.82
CA PHE A 147 11.72 6.48 0.76
C PHE A 147 11.73 7.31 -0.54
N LEU A 148 11.43 8.61 -0.45
CA LEU A 148 11.39 9.50 -1.61
C LEU A 148 12.76 9.64 -2.30
N SER A 149 13.84 9.78 -1.53
CA SER A 149 15.19 9.91 -2.09
C SER A 149 15.64 8.62 -2.79
N LEU A 150 15.34 7.46 -2.19
CA LEU A 150 15.66 6.16 -2.77
C LEU A 150 14.89 5.89 -4.07
N ILE A 151 13.59 6.21 -4.14
CA ILE A 151 12.82 6.09 -5.39
C ILE A 151 13.43 6.94 -6.49
N THR A 152 13.77 8.19 -6.17
CA THR A 152 14.39 9.10 -7.13
C THR A 152 15.70 8.53 -7.65
N GLY A 153 16.56 8.00 -6.77
CA GLY A 153 17.81 7.35 -7.15
C GLY A 153 17.60 6.10 -8.01
N MET A 154 16.68 5.21 -7.63
CA MET A 154 16.38 4.00 -8.40
C MET A 154 15.82 4.31 -9.78
N THR A 155 15.00 5.36 -9.91
CA THR A 155 14.44 5.79 -11.20
C THR A 155 15.53 6.22 -12.17
N THR A 156 16.64 6.79 -11.70
CA THR A 156 17.79 7.17 -12.57
C THR A 156 18.68 6.00 -12.98
N SER A 157 18.50 4.83 -12.33
CA SER A 157 19.20 3.59 -12.67
C SER A 157 18.44 2.72 -13.68
N CYS A 158 17.24 3.18 -14.04
CA CYS A 158 16.43 2.78 -15.18
C CYS A 158 16.37 3.98 -16.15
#